data_AF-A0AAN8FEF0-F1
#
_entry.id   AF-A0AAN8FEF0-F1
#
_cell.length_a   1.000
_cell.length_b   1.000
_cell.length_c   1.000
_cell.angle_alpha   90.00
_cell.angle_beta   90.00
_cell.angle_gamma   90.00
#
_symmetry.space_group_name_H-M   'P 1'
#
loop_
_entity.id
_entity.type
_entity.pdbx_description
1 polymer ?
#
loop_
_entity_poly.entity_id
_entity_poly.type
_entity_poly.pdbx_seq_one_letter_code
_entity_poly.pdbx_strand_id
1 'polypeptide(L)'
;MHAKRCRFDQELYRLSENRSGGVCVNCRHNTIGRNCHLCKAGYYRDATKPITNKRACKHCGCHPVGSLSKSCNQMSGQCICKLGVTGLTCNRCARGYQQSRSTITPCIRLPVKGGGGSKGSLERGECQKCGIVPKKLNQKKYCKRDYVFQILVTGKEMVDTWARYRVIVENVFKRGMHGHRGETSLWVSPHSVLCKCPKIRIGRRYIILGKDNVNSKWQGFVVDGKTLLLDWDEHMMNKGPNFLSAFCPELSDCSPTITDIMCFGMCQQRRAGKASVTRS
;
A
#
# COMPACT_ATOMS: atom_id res chain seq x y z
N MET A 1 11.99 -41.24 24.70
CA MET A 1 10.56 -41.09 25.01
C MET A 1 10.31 -39.97 26.01
N HIS A 2 9.16 -39.30 25.92
CA HIS A 2 8.81 -38.12 26.74
C HIS A 2 7.89 -38.40 27.92
N ALA A 3 7.27 -39.58 27.99
CA ALA A 3 6.49 -40.03 29.13
C ALA A 3 6.94 -41.44 29.52
N LYS A 4 6.78 -41.77 30.80
CA LYS A 4 7.01 -43.13 31.35
C LYS A 4 5.71 -43.84 31.72
N ARG A 5 4.59 -43.12 31.76
CA ARG A 5 3.27 -43.62 32.16
C ARG A 5 2.27 -43.26 31.06
N CYS A 6 1.32 -44.14 30.82
CA CYS A 6 0.22 -43.94 29.89
C CYS A 6 -1.07 -44.47 30.54
N ARG A 7 -2.21 -43.90 30.15
CA ARG A 7 -3.54 -44.43 30.43
C ARG A 7 -4.16 -44.93 29.14
N PHE A 8 -5.02 -45.93 29.23
CA PHE A 8 -5.82 -46.37 28.09
C PHE A 8 -7.14 -45.59 28.08
N ASP A 9 -7.61 -45.27 26.88
CA ASP A 9 -8.84 -44.54 26.62
C ASP A 9 -9.67 -45.31 25.59
N GLN A 10 -10.78 -45.89 26.04
CA GLN A 10 -11.65 -46.78 25.27
C GLN A 10 -12.30 -46.04 24.09
N GLU A 11 -12.73 -44.80 24.29
CA GLU A 11 -13.38 -44.00 23.25
C GLU A 11 -12.40 -43.71 22.11
N LEU A 12 -11.18 -43.32 22.47
CA LEU A 12 -10.11 -43.04 21.52
C LEU A 12 -9.67 -44.30 20.75
N TYR A 13 -9.69 -45.46 21.41
CA TYR A 13 -9.43 -46.75 20.76
C TYR A 13 -10.48 -47.05 19.68
N ARG A 14 -11.77 -46.91 20.02
CA ARG A 14 -12.87 -47.13 19.09
C ARG A 14 -12.84 -46.17 17.90
N LEU A 15 -12.55 -44.88 18.15
CA LEU A 15 -12.37 -43.86 17.10
C LEU A 15 -11.18 -44.14 16.19
N SER A 16 -10.19 -44.89 16.66
CA SER A 16 -9.01 -45.27 15.88
C SER A 16 -9.16 -46.59 15.12
N GLU A 17 -10.40 -47.06 14.89
CA GLU A 17 -10.67 -48.37 14.29
C GLU A 17 -10.00 -49.52 15.06
N ASN A 18 -10.05 -49.47 16.40
CA ASN A 18 -9.44 -50.47 17.27
C ASN A 18 -7.92 -50.62 17.08
N ARG A 19 -7.21 -49.56 16.65
CA ARG A 19 -5.74 -49.58 16.50
C ARG A 19 -4.99 -49.06 17.73
N SER A 20 -5.41 -47.96 18.34
CA SER A 20 -4.68 -47.36 19.45
C SER A 20 -5.57 -46.51 20.37
N GLY A 21 -5.58 -46.83 21.67
CA GLY A 21 -6.27 -46.05 22.73
C GLY A 21 -5.33 -45.44 23.77
N GLY A 22 -4.01 -45.59 23.60
CA GLY A 22 -3.05 -45.09 24.59
C GLY A 22 -2.95 -43.57 24.60
N VAL A 23 -2.95 -42.98 25.81
CA VAL A 23 -2.72 -41.56 26.05
C VAL A 23 -1.59 -41.42 27.08
N CYS A 24 -0.51 -40.76 26.71
CA CYS A 24 0.60 -40.49 27.62
C CYS A 24 0.18 -39.55 28.75
N VAL A 25 0.63 -39.84 29.98
CA VAL A 25 0.41 -38.97 31.14
C VAL A 25 1.72 -38.34 31.60
N ASN A 26 1.66 -37.09 32.07
CA ASN A 26 2.82 -36.32 32.54
C ASN A 26 3.97 -36.23 31.52
N CYS A 27 3.66 -35.73 30.31
CA CYS A 27 4.66 -35.43 29.29
C CYS A 27 5.79 -34.53 29.83
N ARG A 28 7.03 -35.04 29.78
CA ARG A 28 8.26 -34.37 30.17
C ARG A 28 8.90 -33.65 28.98
N HIS A 29 10.01 -32.97 29.22
CA HIS A 29 10.78 -32.25 28.18
C HIS A 29 9.97 -31.19 27.43
N ASN A 30 9.05 -30.52 28.13
CA ASN A 30 8.20 -29.45 27.59
C ASN A 30 7.33 -29.86 26.40
N THR A 31 6.96 -31.14 26.34
CA THR A 31 6.06 -31.69 25.33
C THR A 31 4.62 -31.81 25.85
N ILE A 32 3.66 -31.90 24.94
CA ILE A 32 2.23 -32.03 25.19
C ILE A 32 1.55 -32.83 24.05
N GLY A 33 0.27 -33.14 24.23
CA GLY A 33 -0.53 -33.93 23.32
C GLY A 33 -0.55 -35.41 23.70
N ARG A 34 -1.43 -36.16 23.05
CA ARG A 34 -1.69 -37.59 23.31
C ARG A 34 -0.42 -38.43 23.42
N ASN A 35 0.51 -38.22 22.48
CA ASN A 35 1.76 -38.95 22.38
C ASN A 35 2.98 -38.09 22.74
N CYS A 36 2.77 -36.97 23.45
CA CYS A 36 3.81 -36.00 23.77
C CYS A 36 4.59 -35.50 22.51
N HIS A 37 3.88 -35.30 21.40
CA HIS A 37 4.46 -34.99 20.09
C HIS A 37 4.46 -33.49 19.77
N LEU A 38 3.76 -32.68 20.58
CA LEU A 38 3.69 -31.22 20.43
C LEU A 38 4.55 -30.54 21.50
N CYS A 39 4.97 -29.31 21.26
CA CYS A 39 5.60 -28.49 22.30
C CYS A 39 4.55 -27.70 23.10
N LYS A 40 4.77 -27.56 24.40
CA LYS A 40 3.91 -26.74 25.28
C LYS A 40 3.93 -25.27 24.83
N ALA A 41 2.89 -24.50 25.17
CA ALA A 41 2.88 -23.05 24.95
C ALA A 41 4.11 -22.38 25.61
N GLY A 42 4.73 -21.42 24.91
CA GLY A 42 6.01 -20.85 25.32
C GLY A 42 7.24 -21.67 24.89
N TYR A 43 7.03 -22.79 24.19
CA TYR A 43 8.08 -23.58 23.55
C TYR A 43 7.76 -23.80 22.07
N TYR A 44 8.80 -23.95 21.26
CA TYR A 44 8.72 -24.24 19.83
C TYR A 44 9.56 -25.46 19.46
N ARG A 45 9.24 -26.05 18.31
CA ARG A 45 9.87 -27.27 17.79
C ARG A 45 11.23 -26.94 17.17
N ASP A 46 12.29 -27.59 17.67
CA ASP A 46 13.63 -27.52 17.08
C ASP A 46 13.79 -28.54 15.95
N ALA A 47 13.60 -28.11 14.70
CA ALA A 47 13.68 -28.98 13.53
C ALA A 47 15.02 -29.74 13.37
N THR A 48 16.10 -29.24 14.00
CA THR A 48 17.43 -29.89 13.94
C THR A 48 17.51 -31.21 14.72
N LYS A 49 16.52 -31.48 15.58
CA LYS A 49 16.51 -32.67 16.45
C LYS A 49 15.26 -33.49 16.18
N PRO A 50 15.30 -34.83 16.29
CA PRO A 50 14.11 -35.65 16.22
C PRO A 50 13.17 -35.34 17.39
N ILE A 51 11.86 -35.53 17.20
CA ILE A 51 10.85 -35.22 18.23
C ILE A 51 11.10 -35.98 19.53
N THR A 52 11.66 -37.19 19.45
CA THR A 52 11.98 -38.08 20.58
C THR A 52 13.08 -37.58 21.51
N ASN A 53 13.83 -36.54 21.10
CA ASN A 53 14.95 -35.98 21.83
C ASN A 53 14.48 -35.11 23.02
N LYS A 54 15.14 -35.21 24.18
CA LYS A 54 14.86 -34.40 25.37
C LYS A 54 14.92 -32.88 25.13
N ARG A 55 15.61 -32.43 24.09
CA ARG A 55 15.75 -31.02 23.70
C ARG A 55 15.01 -30.69 22.39
N ALA A 56 14.02 -31.49 22.01
CA ALA A 56 13.21 -31.26 20.80
C ALA A 56 12.33 -30.00 20.89
N CYS A 57 12.00 -29.55 22.10
CA CYS A 57 11.26 -28.32 22.37
C CYS A 57 12.17 -27.28 23.00
N LYS A 58 12.36 -26.15 22.31
CA LYS A 58 13.15 -25.00 22.77
C LYS A 58 12.23 -23.92 23.33
N HIS A 59 12.67 -23.25 24.39
CA HIS A 59 11.92 -22.15 25.00
C HIS A 59 11.93 -20.94 24.06
N CYS A 60 10.78 -20.27 23.91
CA CYS A 60 10.63 -19.13 23.01
C CYS A 60 11.51 -17.93 23.41
N GLY A 61 11.63 -17.65 24.71
CA GLY A 61 12.46 -16.53 25.20
C GLY A 61 12.02 -15.15 24.73
N CYS A 62 10.71 -14.92 24.50
CA CYS A 62 10.19 -13.64 24.03
C CYS A 62 10.47 -12.49 25.01
N HIS A 63 10.97 -11.37 24.51
CA HIS A 63 11.32 -10.21 25.31
C HIS A 63 10.08 -9.56 25.93
N PRO A 64 10.02 -9.35 27.27
CA PRO A 64 8.78 -8.95 27.96
C PRO A 64 8.25 -7.59 27.51
N VAL A 65 9.14 -6.67 27.14
CA VAL A 65 8.75 -5.33 26.68
C VAL A 65 8.53 -5.29 25.17
N GLY A 66 9.30 -6.08 24.41
CA GLY A 66 9.36 -5.99 22.95
C GLY A 66 8.36 -6.90 22.23
N SER A 67 7.83 -7.91 22.92
CA SER A 67 6.81 -8.82 22.41
C SER A 67 5.42 -8.48 22.95
N LEU A 68 4.39 -8.89 22.22
CA LEU A 68 2.99 -8.79 22.62
C LEU A 68 2.58 -9.94 23.55
N SER A 69 3.27 -11.08 23.49
CA SER A 69 2.97 -12.26 24.30
C SER A 69 4.24 -13.08 24.56
N LYS A 70 4.20 -13.92 25.60
CA LYS A 70 5.27 -14.89 25.90
C LYS A 70 5.25 -16.12 24.98
N SER A 71 4.18 -16.28 24.19
CA SER A 71 4.03 -17.34 23.19
C SER A 71 4.72 -16.96 21.88
N CYS A 72 5.33 -17.96 21.24
CA CYS A 72 5.88 -17.84 19.90
C CYS A 72 5.25 -18.87 18.96
N ASN A 73 5.48 -18.69 17.67
CA ASN A 73 5.08 -19.67 16.67
C ASN A 73 5.75 -21.02 16.96
N GLN A 74 4.96 -22.10 17.07
CA GLN A 74 5.44 -23.42 17.46
C GLN A 74 6.40 -24.07 16.45
N MET A 75 6.40 -23.63 15.19
CA MET A 75 7.24 -24.17 14.12
C MET A 75 8.46 -23.30 13.85
N SER A 76 8.31 -21.97 13.78
CA SER A 76 9.43 -21.06 13.49
C SER A 76 10.15 -20.54 14.73
N GLY A 77 9.51 -20.58 15.90
CA GLY A 77 10.01 -19.96 17.13
C GLY A 77 9.89 -18.43 17.16
N GLN A 78 9.28 -17.82 16.14
CA GLN A 78 9.14 -16.36 16.04
C GLN A 78 8.12 -15.85 17.07
N CYS A 79 8.56 -14.97 17.96
CA CYS A 79 7.71 -14.24 18.89
C CYS A 79 6.89 -13.17 18.15
N ILE A 80 5.72 -12.84 18.71
CA ILE A 80 4.87 -11.78 18.19
C ILE A 80 5.42 -10.43 18.67
N CYS A 81 6.09 -9.69 17.78
CA CYS A 81 6.77 -8.44 18.13
C CYS A 81 5.84 -7.22 18.09
N LYS A 82 6.13 -6.23 18.94
CA LYS A 82 5.49 -4.91 18.90
C LYS A 82 5.97 -4.09 17.69
N LEU A 83 5.25 -3.01 17.39
CA LEU A 83 5.58 -2.11 16.29
C LEU A 83 7.01 -1.58 16.40
N GLY A 84 7.77 -1.64 15.30
CA GLY A 84 9.16 -1.18 15.27
C GLY A 84 10.16 -2.09 15.99
N VAL A 85 9.73 -3.23 16.54
CA VAL A 85 10.59 -4.24 17.18
C VAL A 85 10.82 -5.40 16.20
N THR A 86 12.02 -6.00 16.22
CA THR A 86 12.41 -7.12 15.36
C THR A 86 13.30 -8.12 16.12
N GLY A 87 13.67 -9.22 15.43
CA GLY A 87 14.40 -10.36 15.98
C GLY A 87 13.48 -11.53 16.36
N LEU A 88 14.05 -12.73 16.46
CA LEU A 88 13.31 -13.96 16.80
C LEU A 88 12.57 -13.83 18.14
N THR A 89 13.22 -13.18 19.11
CA THR A 89 12.72 -12.97 20.47
C THR A 89 12.22 -11.54 20.72
N CYS A 90 12.13 -10.70 19.68
CA CYS A 90 11.71 -9.30 19.79
C CYS A 90 12.59 -8.44 20.72
N ASN A 91 13.91 -8.63 20.66
CA ASN A 91 14.88 -8.03 21.58
C ASN A 91 15.57 -6.76 21.04
N ARG A 92 15.25 -6.29 19.83
CA ARG A 92 15.89 -5.10 19.24
C ARG A 92 14.93 -4.30 18.37
N CYS A 93 15.20 -3.01 18.21
CA CYS A 93 14.44 -2.18 17.27
C CYS A 93 14.81 -2.50 15.82
N ALA A 94 13.84 -2.38 14.93
CA ALA A 94 14.05 -2.45 13.49
C ALA A 94 14.89 -1.26 12.99
N ARG A 95 15.48 -1.39 11.81
CA ARG A 95 16.22 -0.27 11.19
C ARG A 95 15.30 0.94 11.04
N GLY A 96 15.82 2.13 11.34
CA GLY A 96 15.04 3.38 11.34
C GLY A 96 14.19 3.60 12.60
N TYR A 97 14.31 2.73 13.61
CA TYR A 97 13.70 2.90 14.93
C TYR A 97 14.77 2.99 16.02
N GLN A 98 14.49 3.77 17.06
CA GLN A 98 15.32 3.92 18.26
C GLN A 98 14.54 3.48 19.50
N GLN A 99 15.27 2.96 20.50
CA GLN A 99 14.68 2.57 21.77
C GLN A 99 14.13 3.80 22.52
N SER A 100 12.91 3.65 23.03
CA SER A 100 12.22 4.63 23.87
C SER A 100 12.20 4.15 25.32
N ARG A 101 11.86 5.05 26.26
CA ARG A 101 11.68 4.70 27.68
C ARG A 101 10.31 4.09 27.99
N SER A 102 9.40 4.02 27.01
CA SER A 102 8.05 3.48 27.20
C SER A 102 8.04 1.96 27.13
N THR A 103 7.39 1.31 28.10
CA THR A 103 7.15 -0.14 28.07
C THR A 103 6.07 -0.54 27.06
N ILE A 104 5.17 0.37 26.72
CA ILE A 104 4.08 0.15 25.76
C ILE A 104 4.61 0.25 24.34
N THR A 105 5.37 1.31 24.04
CA THR A 105 5.98 1.58 22.72
C THR A 105 7.50 1.65 22.84
N PRO A 106 8.22 0.52 22.91
CA PRO A 106 9.65 0.52 23.18
C PRO A 106 10.52 0.98 22.00
N CYS A 107 9.98 1.03 20.78
CA CYS A 107 10.72 1.48 19.60
C CYS A 107 9.94 2.58 18.87
N ILE A 108 10.56 3.74 18.68
CA ILE A 108 9.99 4.90 17.97
C ILE A 108 10.77 5.17 16.69
N ARG A 109 10.08 5.62 15.63
CA ARG A 109 10.72 5.88 14.32
C ARG A 109 11.57 7.14 14.38
N LEU A 110 12.78 7.09 13.81
CA LEU A 110 13.65 8.26 13.69
C LEU A 110 13.09 9.27 12.67
N PRO A 111 13.17 10.58 12.95
CA PRO A 111 12.92 11.61 11.94
C PRO A 111 14.06 11.60 10.92
N VAL A 112 13.72 11.46 9.64
CA VAL A 112 14.68 11.46 8.54
C VAL A 112 15.25 12.88 8.42
N LYS A 113 16.49 13.11 8.87
CA LYS A 113 17.21 14.36 8.59
C LYS A 113 17.63 14.33 7.11
N GLY A 114 17.03 15.20 6.31
CA GLY A 114 17.39 15.35 4.90
C GLY A 114 18.81 15.92 4.74
N GLY A 115 19.63 15.29 3.92
CA GLY A 115 20.96 15.77 3.53
C GLY A 115 21.61 14.93 2.44
N GLY A 116 21.53 15.42 1.20
CA GLY A 116 22.30 15.13 -0.03
C GLY A 116 23.22 13.91 -0.16
N GLY A 117 22.78 12.95 -1.00
CA GLY A 117 23.52 12.46 -2.18
C GLY A 117 24.86 11.74 -2.04
N SER A 118 24.86 10.41 -2.23
CA SER A 118 25.69 9.74 -3.26
C SER A 118 25.14 8.35 -3.60
N LYS A 119 25.26 8.03 -4.90
CA LYS A 119 24.79 6.83 -5.60
C LYS A 119 25.37 5.54 -5.00
N GLY A 120 24.52 4.51 -4.89
CA GLY A 120 24.96 3.12 -4.75
C GLY A 120 23.98 2.22 -4.03
N SER A 121 23.12 1.55 -4.81
CA SER A 121 22.70 0.16 -4.58
C SER A 121 21.63 -0.15 -3.53
N LEU A 122 20.46 -0.56 -4.04
CA LEU A 122 19.45 -1.43 -3.40
C LEU A 122 18.87 -0.96 -2.05
N GLU A 123 18.01 0.06 -2.08
CA GLU A 123 17.15 0.39 -0.93
C GLU A 123 15.67 0.16 -1.20
N ARG A 124 15.13 -0.73 -0.36
CA ARG A 124 13.74 -1.12 -0.16
C ARG A 124 12.82 0.10 -0.12
N GLY A 125 11.92 0.19 -1.10
CA GLY A 125 11.04 1.32 -1.35
C GLY A 125 10.37 1.91 -0.10
N GLU A 126 10.86 3.09 0.30
CA GLU A 126 10.06 3.99 1.11
C GLU A 126 9.02 4.64 0.20
N CYS A 127 7.80 4.14 0.26
CA CYS A 127 6.64 4.81 -0.30
C CYS A 127 6.47 6.16 0.40
N GLN A 128 6.95 7.24 -0.22
CA GLN A 128 6.67 8.58 0.26
C GLN A 128 5.16 8.86 0.25
N LYS A 129 4.71 9.88 1.01
CA LYS A 129 3.30 10.27 1.10
C LYS A 129 2.70 10.39 -0.31
N CYS A 130 1.58 9.70 -0.54
CA CYS A 130 0.89 9.63 -1.82
C CYS A 130 0.45 11.04 -2.28
N GLY A 131 1.29 11.70 -3.07
CA GLY A 131 1.03 13.05 -3.60
C GLY A 131 -0.08 13.09 -4.68
N ILE A 132 -0.48 11.91 -5.16
CA ILE A 132 -1.50 11.71 -6.19
C ILE A 132 -2.91 12.00 -5.65
N VAL A 133 -3.15 11.84 -4.35
CA VAL A 133 -4.47 12.07 -3.74
C VAL A 133 -4.40 13.31 -2.85
N PRO A 134 -4.65 14.52 -3.38
CA PRO A 134 -4.62 15.73 -2.58
C PRO A 134 -5.84 15.79 -1.65
N LYS A 135 -5.66 16.25 -0.40
CA LYS A 135 -6.77 16.44 0.56
C LYS A 135 -7.82 17.47 0.12
N LYS A 136 -7.40 18.48 -0.65
CA LYS A 136 -8.27 19.52 -1.23
C LYS A 136 -7.72 19.95 -2.58
N LEU A 137 -8.62 20.15 -3.53
CA LEU A 137 -8.33 20.79 -4.81
C LEU A 137 -8.42 22.31 -4.63
N ASN A 138 -7.45 23.03 -5.15
CA ASN A 138 -7.42 24.50 -5.12
C ASN A 138 -7.36 25.01 -6.57
N GLN A 139 -7.86 26.22 -6.82
CA GLN A 139 -7.90 26.90 -8.11
C GLN A 139 -6.57 26.84 -8.85
N LYS A 140 -5.49 27.22 -8.16
CA LYS A 140 -4.13 27.21 -8.68
C LYS A 140 -3.64 25.80 -9.04
N LYS A 141 -4.14 24.75 -8.40
CA LYS A 141 -3.80 23.36 -8.74
C LYS A 141 -4.56 22.88 -9.96
N TYR A 142 -5.83 23.30 -10.10
CA TYR A 142 -6.69 23.00 -11.25
C TYR A 142 -6.16 23.66 -12.53
N CYS A 143 -5.98 24.99 -12.55
CA CYS A 143 -5.52 25.72 -13.75
C CYS A 143 -4.15 25.26 -14.27
N LYS A 144 -3.27 24.74 -13.39
CA LYS A 144 -1.92 24.26 -13.74
C LYS A 144 -1.89 22.90 -14.44
N ARG A 145 -3.03 22.21 -14.58
CA ARG A 145 -3.14 20.90 -15.24
C ARG A 145 -3.62 21.09 -16.66
N ASP A 146 -3.20 20.20 -17.55
CA ASP A 146 -3.48 20.30 -18.98
C ASP A 146 -4.85 19.68 -19.30
N TYR A 147 -5.23 18.62 -18.57
CA TYR A 147 -6.53 17.98 -18.71
C TYR A 147 -7.21 17.69 -17.36
N VAL A 148 -8.54 17.63 -17.40
CA VAL A 148 -9.40 17.26 -16.26
C VAL A 148 -10.61 16.47 -16.75
N PHE A 149 -10.76 15.24 -16.24
CA PHE A 149 -11.83 14.32 -16.65
C PHE A 149 -12.53 13.71 -15.44
N GLN A 150 -13.82 13.40 -15.60
CA GLN A 150 -14.54 12.47 -14.75
C GLN A 150 -14.42 11.08 -15.36
N ILE A 151 -13.88 10.14 -14.59
CA ILE A 151 -13.67 8.76 -15.01
C ILE A 151 -14.44 7.80 -14.12
N LEU A 152 -15.03 6.77 -14.73
CA LEU A 152 -15.59 5.60 -14.07
C LEU A 152 -14.63 4.43 -14.23
N VAL A 153 -14.26 3.76 -13.15
CA VAL A 153 -13.34 2.61 -13.20
C VAL A 153 -14.14 1.33 -13.37
N THR A 154 -13.96 0.63 -14.49
CA THR A 154 -14.72 -0.58 -14.83
C THR A 154 -13.97 -1.88 -14.55
N GLY A 155 -12.63 -1.87 -14.61
CA GLY A 155 -11.84 -3.08 -14.39
C GLY A 155 -10.38 -2.80 -14.04
N LYS A 156 -9.69 -3.84 -13.57
CA LYS A 156 -8.25 -3.81 -13.25
C LYS A 156 -7.57 -5.07 -13.77
N GLU A 157 -6.45 -4.88 -14.44
CA GLU A 157 -5.57 -5.94 -14.95
C GLU A 157 -4.12 -5.64 -14.57
N MET A 158 -3.33 -6.70 -14.43
CA MET A 158 -1.88 -6.59 -14.23
C MET A 158 -1.20 -6.99 -15.53
N VAL A 159 -0.46 -6.06 -16.14
CA VAL A 159 0.32 -6.30 -17.35
C VAL A 159 1.79 -6.20 -16.95
N ASP A 160 2.49 -7.34 -16.99
CA ASP A 160 3.83 -7.55 -16.45
C ASP A 160 3.94 -7.18 -14.96
N THR A 161 4.24 -5.91 -14.68
CA THR A 161 4.40 -5.33 -13.35
C THR A 161 3.60 -4.04 -13.16
N TRP A 162 2.94 -3.57 -14.22
CA TRP A 162 2.11 -2.38 -14.24
C TRP A 162 0.66 -2.76 -13.93
N ALA A 163 -0.04 -1.89 -13.20
CA ALA A 163 -1.49 -2.03 -13.07
C ALA A 163 -2.19 -1.19 -14.14
N ARG A 164 -2.95 -1.85 -15.01
CA ARG A 164 -3.80 -1.24 -16.02
C ARG A 164 -5.24 -1.23 -15.53
N TYR A 165 -5.82 -0.06 -15.35
CA TYR A 165 -7.24 0.10 -15.05
C TYR A 165 -8.00 0.45 -16.32
N ARG A 166 -9.09 -0.28 -16.60
CA ARG A 166 -10.04 0.08 -17.64
C ARG A 166 -10.94 1.17 -17.08
N VAL A 167 -11.01 2.31 -17.76
CA VAL A 167 -11.76 3.48 -17.31
C VAL A 167 -12.60 4.06 -18.45
N ILE A 168 -13.77 4.59 -18.11
CA ILE A 168 -14.65 5.28 -19.06
C ILE A 168 -14.66 6.75 -18.70
N VAL A 169 -14.34 7.62 -19.66
CA VAL A 169 -14.45 9.07 -19.50
C VAL A 169 -15.91 9.48 -19.73
N GLU A 170 -16.63 9.76 -18.65
CA GLU A 170 -18.03 10.23 -18.69
C GLU A 170 -18.08 11.73 -19.07
N ASN A 171 -17.30 12.56 -18.37
CA ASN A 171 -17.29 14.02 -18.56
C ASN A 171 -15.87 14.57 -18.77
N VAL A 172 -15.78 15.61 -19.60
CA VAL A 172 -14.56 16.34 -19.91
C VAL A 172 -14.71 17.77 -19.43
N PHE A 173 -13.92 18.17 -18.43
CA PHE A 173 -13.93 19.53 -17.88
C PHE A 173 -12.81 20.40 -18.47
N LYS A 174 -11.67 19.78 -18.79
CA LYS A 174 -10.57 20.42 -19.52
C LYS A 174 -9.97 19.42 -20.51
N ARG A 175 -9.97 19.79 -21.79
CA ARG A 175 -9.50 18.93 -22.88
C ARG A 175 -7.99 19.02 -23.01
N GLY A 176 -7.33 17.86 -22.94
CA GLY A 176 -5.92 17.69 -23.31
C GLY A 176 -5.78 16.96 -24.64
N MET A 177 -4.55 16.59 -25.01
CA MET A 177 -4.24 15.93 -26.28
C MET A 177 -4.80 14.50 -26.40
N HIS A 178 -4.98 13.79 -25.27
CA HIS A 178 -5.42 12.38 -25.24
C HIS A 178 -6.85 12.19 -24.69
N GLY A 179 -7.62 13.28 -24.58
CA GLY A 179 -8.90 13.30 -23.87
C GLY A 179 -10.11 13.26 -24.79
N HIS A 180 -10.61 12.06 -25.09
CA HIS A 180 -11.91 11.87 -25.73
C HIS A 180 -12.87 11.14 -24.77
N ARG A 181 -14.17 11.39 -24.89
CA ARG A 181 -15.19 10.57 -24.19
C ARG A 181 -15.09 9.13 -24.70
N GLY A 182 -15.27 8.17 -23.80
CA GLY A 182 -15.21 6.75 -24.14
C GLY A 182 -14.28 5.95 -23.25
N GLU A 183 -14.09 4.68 -23.60
CA GLU A 183 -13.25 3.74 -22.87
C GLU A 183 -11.77 3.99 -23.17
N THR A 184 -10.94 4.00 -22.12
CA THR A 184 -9.50 4.18 -22.21
C THR A 184 -8.81 3.49 -21.03
N SER A 185 -7.48 3.48 -21.05
CA SER A 185 -6.66 2.81 -20.05
C SER A 185 -5.95 3.81 -19.15
N LEU A 186 -5.94 3.52 -17.85
CA LEU A 186 -5.19 4.25 -16.83
C LEU A 186 -4.06 3.35 -16.30
N TRP A 187 -2.82 3.75 -16.54
CA TRP A 187 -1.61 3.00 -16.22
C TRP A 187 -0.98 3.48 -14.93
N VAL A 188 -0.73 2.56 -14.00
CA VAL A 188 -0.08 2.85 -12.71
C VAL A 188 1.24 2.09 -12.63
N SER A 189 2.31 2.82 -12.30
CA SER A 189 3.67 2.28 -12.27
C SER A 189 3.83 1.18 -11.20
N PRO A 190 4.74 0.21 -11.42
CA PRO A 190 4.97 -0.91 -10.49
C PRO A 190 5.29 -0.45 -9.07
N HIS A 191 6.07 0.62 -8.93
CA HIS A 191 6.40 1.21 -7.63
C HIS A 191 5.15 1.72 -6.90
N SER A 192 4.25 2.40 -7.60
CA SER A 192 2.98 2.91 -7.05
C SER A 192 2.02 1.77 -6.66
N VAL A 193 2.01 0.68 -7.43
CA VAL A 193 1.26 -0.56 -7.12
C VAL A 193 1.78 -1.23 -5.85
N LEU A 194 3.10 -1.40 -5.73
CA LEU A 194 3.76 -1.93 -4.52
C LEU A 194 3.43 -1.08 -3.29
N CYS A 195 3.33 0.24 -3.48
CA CYS A 195 3.00 1.21 -2.44
C CYS A 195 1.51 1.34 -2.11
N LYS A 196 0.62 0.59 -2.78
CA LYS A 196 -0.84 0.70 -2.63
C LYS A 196 -1.37 2.14 -2.78
N CYS A 197 -0.80 2.90 -3.72
CA CYS A 197 -1.15 4.28 -4.02
C CYS A 197 -1.28 4.46 -5.54
N PRO A 198 -2.38 5.03 -6.07
CA PRO A 198 -3.62 5.43 -5.41
C PRO A 198 -4.55 4.24 -5.11
N LYS A 199 -5.44 4.38 -4.11
CA LYS A 199 -6.43 3.36 -3.72
C LYS A 199 -7.67 3.40 -4.63
N ILE A 200 -7.49 3.06 -5.90
CA ILE A 200 -8.57 3.05 -6.89
C ILE A 200 -9.49 1.85 -6.64
N ARG A 201 -10.80 2.08 -6.59
CA ARG A 201 -11.82 1.02 -6.50
C ARG A 201 -12.57 0.90 -7.82
N ILE A 202 -12.88 -0.33 -8.21
CA ILE A 202 -13.75 -0.63 -9.35
C ILE A 202 -15.19 -0.22 -9.01
N GLY A 203 -15.94 0.27 -10.00
CA GLY A 203 -17.30 0.78 -9.85
C GLY A 203 -17.40 2.16 -9.22
N ARG A 204 -16.27 2.84 -8.97
CA ARG A 204 -16.24 4.20 -8.43
C ARG A 204 -15.85 5.23 -9.47
N ARG A 205 -16.42 6.43 -9.28
CA ARG A 205 -16.13 7.62 -10.08
C ARG A 205 -15.02 8.44 -9.43
N TYR A 206 -14.14 8.97 -10.26
CA TYR A 206 -13.01 9.80 -9.83
C TYR A 206 -12.84 10.99 -10.76
N ILE A 207 -12.32 12.10 -10.23
CA ILE A 207 -11.80 13.20 -11.03
C ILE A 207 -10.30 12.99 -11.19
N ILE A 208 -9.86 12.88 -12.44
CA ILE A 208 -8.44 12.82 -12.80
C ILE A 208 -7.99 14.16 -13.38
N LEU A 209 -6.89 14.69 -12.84
CA LEU A 209 -6.23 15.89 -13.37
C LEU A 209 -4.77 15.55 -13.63
N GLY A 210 -4.25 15.91 -14.80
CA GLY A 210 -2.87 15.58 -15.13
C GLY A 210 -2.26 16.54 -16.13
N LYS A 211 -1.03 16.25 -16.51
CA LYS A 211 -0.34 16.95 -17.59
C LYS A 211 -0.19 16.02 -18.77
N ASP A 212 -0.33 16.57 -19.97
CA ASP A 212 -0.06 15.80 -21.17
C ASP A 212 1.44 15.54 -21.23
N ASN A 213 1.79 14.28 -21.50
CA ASN A 213 3.17 13.91 -21.76
C ASN A 213 3.26 13.57 -23.24
N VAL A 214 3.89 14.45 -24.01
CA VAL A 214 4.01 14.33 -25.47
C VAL A 214 4.84 13.11 -25.88
N ASN A 215 5.53 12.46 -24.93
CA ASN A 215 6.47 11.36 -25.17
C ASN A 215 6.02 9.99 -24.63
N SER A 216 4.73 9.78 -24.37
CA SER A 216 4.24 8.51 -23.82
C SER A 216 3.95 7.47 -24.92
N LYS A 217 4.73 6.37 -24.92
CA LYS A 217 4.51 5.16 -25.74
C LYS A 217 3.21 4.41 -25.41
N TRP A 218 2.49 4.79 -24.35
CA TRP A 218 1.32 4.07 -23.82
C TRP A 218 0.01 4.69 -24.32
N GLN A 219 -0.88 3.86 -24.85
CA GLN A 219 -2.25 4.27 -25.18
C GLN A 219 -3.05 4.47 -23.90
N GLY A 220 -3.34 5.73 -23.55
CA GLY A 220 -4.12 6.11 -22.37
C GLY A 220 -3.38 7.03 -21.39
N PHE A 221 -3.90 7.15 -20.18
CA PHE A 221 -3.37 8.04 -19.15
C PHE A 221 -2.35 7.33 -18.27
N VAL A 222 -1.20 7.94 -18.00
CA VAL A 222 -0.21 7.41 -17.06
C VAL A 222 -0.31 8.19 -15.74
N VAL A 223 -0.47 7.48 -14.63
CA VAL A 223 -0.47 8.07 -13.29
C VAL A 223 0.96 8.28 -12.82
N ASP A 224 1.40 9.53 -12.85
CA ASP A 224 2.69 9.96 -12.35
C ASP A 224 2.55 10.87 -11.11
N GLY A 225 3.66 11.42 -10.60
CA GLY A 225 3.65 12.36 -9.48
C GLY A 225 3.00 13.72 -9.78
N LYS A 226 2.59 13.97 -11.03
CA LYS A 226 1.88 15.16 -11.49
C LYS A 226 0.41 14.86 -11.80
N THR A 227 -0.02 13.61 -11.70
CA THR A 227 -1.43 13.23 -11.77
C THR A 227 -2.08 13.39 -10.40
N LEU A 228 -3.27 13.96 -10.36
CA LEU A 228 -4.12 14.07 -9.17
C LEU A 228 -5.38 13.25 -9.40
N LEU A 229 -5.75 12.43 -8.42
CA LEU A 229 -6.96 11.62 -8.42
C LEU A 229 -7.78 11.95 -7.17
N LEU A 230 -9.02 12.37 -7.38
CA LEU A 230 -9.96 12.74 -6.33
C LEU A 230 -11.18 11.81 -6.40
N ASP A 231 -11.63 11.30 -5.25
CA ASP A 231 -12.93 10.62 -5.17
C ASP A 231 -14.04 11.58 -5.60
N TRP A 232 -14.96 11.10 -6.42
CA TRP A 232 -16.17 11.84 -6.77
C TRP A 232 -17.15 11.82 -5.59
N ASP A 233 -17.56 12.99 -5.13
CA ASP A 233 -18.59 13.18 -4.09
C ASP A 233 -19.75 13.98 -4.68
N GLU A 234 -20.96 13.44 -4.61
CA GLU A 234 -22.18 14.05 -5.13
C GLU A 234 -22.49 15.40 -4.46
N HIS A 235 -22.09 15.60 -3.21
CA HIS A 235 -22.24 16.89 -2.52
C HIS A 235 -21.32 17.99 -3.07
N MET A 236 -20.25 17.65 -3.80
CA MET A 236 -19.47 18.66 -4.53
C MET A 236 -20.28 19.30 -5.67
N MET A 237 -21.38 18.66 -6.10
CA MET A 237 -22.18 19.02 -7.27
C MET A 237 -23.51 19.70 -6.96
N ASN A 238 -23.92 19.84 -5.70
CA ASN A 238 -25.04 20.75 -5.36
C ASN A 238 -24.69 22.24 -5.54
N LYS A 239 -23.47 22.54 -6.03
CA LYS A 239 -23.01 23.86 -6.51
C LYS A 239 -23.07 24.01 -8.04
N GLY A 240 -23.66 23.03 -8.74
CA GLY A 240 -23.88 23.06 -10.18
C GLY A 240 -22.64 22.71 -11.03
N PRO A 241 -22.84 22.48 -12.35
CA PRO A 241 -21.78 22.17 -13.32
C PRO A 241 -20.69 23.27 -13.43
N ASN A 242 -20.91 24.42 -12.78
CA ASN A 242 -20.04 25.58 -12.80
C ASN A 242 -18.91 25.57 -11.74
N PHE A 243 -18.86 24.61 -10.82
CA PHE A 243 -17.85 24.66 -9.74
C PHE A 243 -16.42 24.36 -10.22
N LEU A 244 -16.24 23.43 -11.15
CA LEU A 244 -14.93 23.12 -11.74
C LEU A 244 -14.53 24.09 -12.86
N SER A 245 -15.50 24.65 -13.60
CA SER A 245 -15.25 25.71 -14.58
C SER A 245 -14.96 27.07 -13.92
N ALA A 246 -15.53 27.36 -12.74
CA ALA A 246 -15.24 28.57 -11.96
C ALA A 246 -13.82 28.61 -11.36
N PHE A 247 -13.11 27.47 -11.33
CA PHE A 247 -11.72 27.45 -10.89
C PHE A 247 -10.74 28.05 -11.92
N CYS A 248 -11.17 28.66 -13.02
CA CYS A 248 -10.31 29.49 -13.87
C CYS A 248 -11.11 30.68 -14.46
N PRO A 249 -11.18 31.84 -13.78
CA PRO A 249 -12.00 32.98 -14.20
C PRO A 249 -11.39 33.90 -15.26
N GLU A 250 -10.17 33.67 -15.77
CA GLU A 250 -9.63 34.46 -16.90
C GLU A 250 -10.02 33.84 -18.26
N LEU A 251 -11.32 33.64 -18.43
CA LEU A 251 -12.00 33.33 -19.70
C LEU A 251 -13.47 33.77 -19.56
N SER A 252 -13.67 35.02 -19.12
CA SER A 252 -14.98 35.67 -19.14
C SER A 252 -15.32 36.22 -20.53
N ASP A 253 -15.14 35.43 -21.59
CA ASP A 253 -15.67 35.72 -22.93
C ASP A 253 -15.79 34.46 -23.79
N CYS A 254 -16.48 33.43 -23.29
CA CYS A 254 -17.04 32.38 -24.15
C CYS A 254 -18.40 31.95 -23.60
N SER A 255 -19.45 32.66 -24.03
CA SER A 255 -20.86 32.25 -23.96
C SER A 255 -21.14 31.12 -24.98
N PRO A 256 -22.29 30.41 -24.93
CA PRO A 256 -22.33 28.96 -24.98
C PRO A 256 -22.62 28.36 -26.38
N THR A 257 -22.36 29.08 -27.48
CA THR A 257 -23.02 28.78 -28.76
C THR A 257 -22.14 28.68 -30.00
N ILE A 258 -20.81 28.51 -29.91
CA ILE A 258 -19.98 28.42 -31.13
C ILE A 258 -19.00 27.23 -31.07
N THR A 259 -19.03 26.47 -32.16
CA THR A 259 -18.39 25.18 -32.45
C THR A 259 -16.86 25.19 -32.36
N ASP A 260 -16.36 24.25 -31.53
CA ASP A 260 -15.27 23.28 -31.69
C ASP A 260 -13.93 23.55 -32.44
N ILE A 261 -13.64 24.69 -33.07
CA ILE A 261 -12.42 24.78 -33.94
C ILE A 261 -11.43 25.90 -33.62
N MET A 262 -11.78 26.98 -32.89
CA MET A 262 -10.86 28.12 -32.69
C MET A 262 -10.14 28.24 -31.33
N CYS A 263 -10.28 27.29 -30.40
CA CYS A 263 -9.54 27.34 -29.14
C CYS A 263 -8.05 26.92 -29.25
N PHE A 264 -7.62 26.35 -30.39
CA PHE A 264 -6.24 25.89 -30.59
C PHE A 264 -5.22 27.03 -30.76
N GLY A 265 -5.67 28.27 -31.07
CA GLY A 265 -4.79 29.31 -31.63
C GLY A 265 -3.99 30.18 -30.65
N MET A 266 -4.39 30.37 -29.39
CA MET A 266 -3.82 31.46 -28.57
C MET A 266 -3.06 31.04 -27.31
N CYS A 267 -2.93 29.75 -27.03
CA CYS A 267 -2.11 29.30 -25.89
C CYS A 267 -0.60 29.16 -26.23
N GLN A 268 -0.19 29.34 -27.50
CA GLN A 268 1.22 29.27 -27.91
C GLN A 268 1.96 30.63 -27.98
N GLN A 269 1.29 31.78 -28.12
CA GLN A 269 2.01 33.03 -28.39
C GLN A 269 2.71 33.70 -27.19
N ARG A 270 2.51 33.28 -25.93
CA ARG A 270 3.24 33.90 -24.78
C ARG A 270 4.46 33.13 -24.26
N ARG A 271 4.98 32.15 -25.00
CA ARG A 271 6.31 31.57 -24.73
C ARG A 271 7.47 32.22 -25.49
N ALA A 272 7.21 33.11 -26.45
CA ALA A 272 8.25 33.83 -27.19
C ALA A 272 8.05 35.35 -27.02
N GLY A 273 8.61 35.91 -25.95
CA GLY A 273 8.45 37.34 -25.65
C GLY A 273 9.15 37.78 -24.36
N LYS A 274 10.35 37.24 -24.10
CA LYS A 274 11.32 37.87 -23.20
C LYS A 274 12.58 38.13 -24.02
N ALA A 275 12.52 39.16 -24.86
CA ALA A 275 13.70 39.86 -25.35
C ALA A 275 13.62 41.28 -24.77
N SER A 276 14.49 41.51 -23.78
CA SER A 276 15.19 42.77 -23.51
C SER A 276 14.52 44.09 -23.93
N VAL A 277 13.99 44.82 -22.94
CA VAL A 277 13.96 46.29 -22.96
C VAL A 277 15.06 46.77 -22.02
N THR A 278 16.22 47.11 -22.58
CA THR A 278 17.22 47.96 -21.92
C THR A 278 16.82 49.42 -22.10
N ARG A 279 16.74 50.14 -20.98
CA ARG A 279 16.69 51.60 -20.90
C ARG A 279 17.81 52.23 -21.73
N SER A 280 17.47 53.27 -22.49
CA SER A 280 18.20 54.55 -22.61
C SER A 280 17.25 55.56 -23.23
#